data_AF-A0A450WU08-F1
#
_entry.id   AF-A0A450WU08-F1
#
_cell.length_a   1.000
_cell.length_b   1.000
_cell.length_c   1.000
_cell.angle_alpha   90.00
_cell.angle_beta   90.00
_cell.angle_gamma   90.00
#
_symmetry.space_group_name_H-M   'P 1'
#
loop_
_entity.id
_entity.type
_entity.pdbx_description
1 polymer ?
#
loop_
_entity_poly.entity_id
_entity_poly.type
_entity_poly.pdbx_seq_one_letter_code
_entity_poly.pdbx_strand_id
1 'polypeptide(L)'
;MSDQRPPNDVSKSTPDPQEPRPIPIEAARQQARALDSAIARIDSSFRDIMRSLYQHERALTGAHERAFETLRAESEEIRALLEPAREKLSGLFRMLGMKYTDHSGMNCMDRARGMAAQRRRQNELACPPRPQRKTKKKRAPKTTPAKMDQEAGSE
;
A
#
# COMPACT_ATOMS: atom_id res chain seq x y z
N MET A 1 -81.29 57.21 4.02
CA MET A 1 -81.23 55.89 3.37
C MET A 1 -80.07 55.93 2.39
N SER A 2 -78.87 55.55 2.83
CA SER A 2 -77.67 55.48 1.99
C SER A 2 -77.16 54.05 2.03
N ASP A 3 -77.40 53.30 0.96
CA ASP A 3 -76.80 52.00 0.72
C ASP A 3 -75.46 52.19 -0.01
N GLN A 4 -74.36 51.97 0.69
CA GLN A 4 -73.05 51.68 0.07
C GLN A 4 -72.37 50.58 0.89
N ARG A 5 -72.46 49.33 0.41
CA ARG A 5 -71.54 48.25 0.80
C ARG A 5 -70.26 48.39 -0.03
N PRO A 6 -69.06 48.27 0.55
CA PRO A 6 -67.86 48.10 -0.27
C PRO A 6 -67.81 46.67 -0.83
N PRO A 7 -67.23 46.48 -2.03
CA PRO A 7 -67.09 45.17 -2.63
C PRO A 7 -65.99 44.38 -1.89
N ASN A 8 -66.20 43.06 -1.81
CA ASN A 8 -65.26 42.07 -1.29
C ASN A 8 -63.82 42.39 -1.72
N ASP A 9 -62.98 42.70 -0.74
CA ASP A 9 -61.54 42.75 -0.94
C ASP A 9 -61.08 41.31 -1.15
N VAL A 10 -60.83 40.97 -2.41
CA VAL A 10 -60.31 39.68 -2.84
C VAL A 10 -58.96 39.52 -2.17
N SER A 11 -58.94 38.73 -1.10
CA SER A 11 -57.73 38.29 -0.43
C SER A 11 -56.86 37.62 -1.49
N LYS A 12 -55.85 38.36 -1.98
CA LYS A 12 -54.83 37.86 -2.88
C LYS A 12 -54.03 36.85 -2.07
N SER A 13 -54.43 35.59 -2.19
CA SER A 13 -53.63 34.46 -1.73
C SER A 13 -52.23 34.62 -2.34
N THR A 14 -51.26 34.94 -1.50
CA THR A 14 -49.85 34.87 -1.86
C THR A 14 -49.60 33.43 -2.31
N PRO A 15 -49.23 33.18 -3.57
CA PRO A 15 -49.03 31.81 -4.05
C PRO A 15 -47.95 31.17 -3.20
N ASP A 16 -48.24 30.00 -2.64
CA ASP A 16 -47.31 29.23 -1.83
C ASP A 16 -46.05 28.94 -2.66
N PRO A 17 -44.85 29.37 -2.24
CA PRO A 17 -43.62 29.07 -2.97
C PRO A 17 -43.30 27.57 -3.05
N GLN A 18 -44.02 26.72 -2.31
CA GLN A 18 -43.91 25.26 -2.39
C GLN A 18 -44.84 24.61 -3.44
N GLU A 19 -45.76 25.36 -4.07
CA GLU A 19 -46.54 24.82 -5.18
C GLU A 19 -45.66 24.69 -6.44
N PRO A 20 -45.50 23.47 -7.02
CA PRO A 20 -44.79 23.30 -8.27
C PRO A 20 -45.50 24.12 -9.35
N ARG A 21 -44.86 25.21 -9.80
CA ARG A 21 -45.41 26.01 -10.90
C ARG A 21 -45.51 25.11 -12.14
N PRO A 22 -46.68 25.04 -12.80
CA PRO A 22 -46.83 24.24 -14.00
C PRO A 22 -45.79 24.66 -15.05
N ILE A 23 -44.88 23.75 -15.39
CA ILE A 23 -43.91 23.98 -16.45
C ILE A 23 -44.63 23.74 -17.78
N PRO A 24 -44.54 24.65 -18.78
CA PRO A 24 -45.09 24.40 -20.10
C PRO A 24 -44.52 23.10 -20.69
N ILE A 25 -45.37 22.30 -21.33
CA ILE A 25 -45.01 20.98 -21.87
C ILE A 25 -43.81 21.07 -22.83
N GLU A 26 -43.72 22.14 -23.61
CA GLU A 26 -42.62 22.42 -24.53
C GLU A 26 -41.29 22.64 -23.81
N ALA A 27 -41.30 23.33 -22.66
CA ALA A 27 -40.10 23.54 -21.84
C ALA A 27 -39.65 22.22 -21.19
N ALA A 28 -40.58 21.40 -20.71
CA ALA A 28 -40.27 20.08 -20.19
C ALA A 28 -39.64 19.16 -21.27
N ARG A 29 -40.16 19.20 -22.50
CA ARG A 29 -39.60 18.46 -23.65
C ARG A 29 -38.19 18.94 -24.03
N GLN A 30 -37.92 20.24 -23.94
CA GLN A 30 -36.57 20.77 -24.17
C GLN A 30 -35.59 20.32 -23.09
N GLN A 31 -36.00 20.34 -21.82
CA GLN A 31 -35.18 19.84 -20.71
C GLN A 31 -34.89 18.34 -20.84
N ALA A 32 -35.88 17.54 -21.22
CA ALA A 32 -35.69 16.10 -21.46
C ALA A 32 -34.64 15.85 -22.57
N ARG A 33 -34.75 16.53 -23.72
CA ARG A 33 -33.76 16.41 -24.81
C ARG A 33 -32.35 16.86 -24.40
N ALA A 34 -32.27 17.93 -23.60
CA ALA A 34 -30.99 18.40 -23.08
C ALA A 34 -30.36 17.40 -22.11
N LEU A 35 -31.18 16.75 -21.27
CA LEU A 35 -30.77 15.67 -20.39
C LEU A 35 -30.29 14.45 -21.18
N ASP A 36 -31.05 13.99 -22.18
CA ASP A 36 -30.65 12.87 -23.05
C ASP A 36 -29.31 13.14 -23.74
N SER A 37 -29.12 14.38 -24.23
CA SER A 37 -27.88 14.81 -24.85
C SER A 37 -26.70 14.89 -23.86
N ALA A 38 -26.97 15.24 -22.60
CA ALA A 38 -25.96 15.24 -21.55
C ALA A 38 -25.56 13.80 -21.18
N ILE A 39 -26.53 12.89 -21.04
CA ILE A 39 -26.31 11.47 -20.77
C ILE A 39 -25.47 10.85 -21.89
N ALA A 40 -25.80 11.08 -23.16
CA ALA A 40 -25.03 10.55 -24.28
C ALA A 40 -23.57 11.07 -24.30
N ARG A 41 -23.33 12.32 -23.90
CA ARG A 41 -21.97 12.87 -23.75
C ARG A 41 -21.21 12.23 -22.59
N ILE A 42 -21.87 12.00 -21.47
CA ILE A 42 -21.28 11.29 -20.32
C ILE A 42 -20.92 9.86 -20.73
N ASP A 43 -21.82 9.13 -21.38
CA ASP A 43 -21.57 7.75 -21.81
C ASP A 43 -20.43 7.63 -22.82
N SER A 44 -20.35 8.55 -23.78
CA SER A 44 -19.25 8.58 -24.75
C SER A 44 -17.91 8.88 -24.08
N SER A 45 -17.83 9.93 -23.25
CA SER A 45 -16.63 10.24 -22.48
C SER A 45 -16.19 9.10 -21.56
N PHE A 46 -17.12 8.43 -20.90
CA PHE A 46 -16.83 7.27 -20.05
C PHE A 46 -16.25 6.13 -20.88
N ARG A 47 -16.83 5.82 -22.05
CA ARG A 47 -16.29 4.80 -22.96
C ARG A 47 -14.88 5.15 -23.43
N ASP A 48 -14.61 6.40 -23.76
CA ASP A 48 -13.28 6.84 -24.18
C ASP A 48 -12.25 6.71 -23.05
N ILE A 49 -12.62 7.09 -21.83
CA ILE A 49 -11.77 6.92 -20.63
C ILE A 49 -11.48 5.44 -20.40
N MET A 50 -12.50 4.59 -20.39
CA MET A 50 -12.33 3.15 -20.18
C MET A 50 -11.45 2.52 -21.25
N ARG A 51 -11.66 2.86 -22.53
CA ARG A 51 -10.81 2.38 -23.63
C ARG A 51 -9.36 2.82 -23.44
N SER A 52 -9.12 4.08 -23.07
CA SER A 52 -7.78 4.60 -22.81
C SER A 52 -7.10 3.88 -21.65
N LEU A 53 -7.82 3.62 -20.56
CA LEU A 53 -7.32 2.89 -19.40
C LEU A 53 -6.88 1.46 -19.80
N TYR A 54 -7.74 0.72 -20.50
CA TYR A 54 -7.41 -0.62 -20.97
C TYR A 54 -6.20 -0.66 -21.91
N GLN A 55 -6.10 0.31 -22.83
CA GLN A 55 -4.96 0.40 -23.74
C GLN A 55 -3.66 0.71 -22.98
N HIS A 56 -3.73 1.61 -21.99
CA HIS A 56 -2.58 1.97 -21.17
C HIS A 56 -2.10 0.79 -20.32
N GLU A 57 -3.01 0.09 -19.64
CA GLU A 57 -2.68 -1.11 -18.87
C GLU A 57 -2.03 -2.18 -19.74
N ARG A 58 -2.61 -2.46 -20.91
CA ARG A 58 -2.03 -3.44 -21.84
C ARG A 58 -0.64 -3.03 -22.32
N ALA A 59 -0.43 -1.76 -22.61
CA ALA A 59 0.89 -1.25 -23.01
C ALA A 59 1.91 -1.36 -21.86
N LEU A 60 1.49 -1.08 -20.63
CA LEU A 60 2.33 -1.21 -19.44
C LEU A 60 2.71 -2.67 -19.18
N THR A 61 1.75 -3.59 -19.24
CA THR A 61 2.02 -5.03 -19.12
C THR A 61 3.02 -5.49 -20.18
N GLY A 62 2.80 -5.14 -21.45
CA GLY A 62 3.73 -5.50 -22.53
C GLY A 62 5.10 -4.82 -22.43
N ALA A 63 5.21 -3.68 -21.77
CA ALA A 63 6.50 -3.05 -21.47
C ALA A 63 7.23 -3.80 -20.35
N HIS A 64 6.52 -4.20 -19.28
CA HIS A 64 7.08 -4.99 -18.20
C HIS A 64 7.55 -6.38 -18.67
N GLU A 65 6.77 -7.07 -19.48
CA GLU A 65 7.14 -8.36 -20.05
C GLU A 65 8.47 -8.28 -20.81
N ARG A 66 8.60 -7.29 -21.72
CA ARG A 66 9.85 -7.05 -22.47
C ARG A 66 11.03 -6.71 -21.56
N ALA A 67 10.80 -5.91 -20.51
CA ALA A 67 11.85 -5.59 -19.54
C ALA A 67 12.31 -6.84 -18.78
N PHE A 68 11.40 -7.71 -18.36
CA PHE A 68 11.74 -8.97 -17.69
C PHE A 68 12.44 -9.96 -18.63
N GLU A 69 12.06 -10.02 -19.91
CA GLU A 69 12.77 -10.83 -20.90
C GLU A 69 14.20 -10.33 -21.12
N THR A 70 14.39 -9.02 -21.20
CA THR A 70 15.72 -8.40 -21.31
C THR A 70 16.58 -8.72 -20.08
N LEU A 71 16.04 -8.51 -18.88
CA LEU A 71 16.73 -8.85 -17.62
C LEU A 71 17.07 -10.34 -17.53
N ARG A 72 16.19 -11.23 -18.04
CA ARG A 72 16.45 -12.66 -18.09
C ARG A 72 17.62 -12.97 -19.03
N ALA A 73 17.63 -12.40 -20.23
CA ALA A 73 18.71 -12.59 -21.19
C ALA A 73 20.06 -12.08 -20.64
N GLU A 74 20.10 -10.86 -20.10
CA GLU A 74 21.31 -10.30 -19.47
C GLU A 74 21.78 -11.16 -18.29
N SER A 75 20.85 -11.68 -17.47
CA SER A 75 21.19 -12.57 -16.37
C SER A 75 21.78 -13.90 -16.86
N GLU A 76 21.32 -14.43 -17.99
CA GLU A 76 21.85 -15.64 -18.59
C GLU A 76 23.26 -15.41 -19.17
N GLU A 77 23.49 -14.26 -19.80
CA GLU A 77 24.83 -13.85 -20.26
C GLU A 77 25.82 -13.71 -19.10
N ILE A 78 25.42 -13.03 -18.03
CA ILE A 78 26.25 -12.91 -16.82
C ILE A 78 26.54 -14.29 -16.23
N ARG A 79 25.54 -15.19 -16.18
CA ARG A 79 25.76 -16.56 -15.70
C ARG A 79 26.76 -17.29 -16.58
N ALA A 80 26.62 -17.22 -17.91
CA ALA A 80 27.55 -17.85 -18.85
C ALA A 80 28.99 -17.32 -18.69
N LEU A 81 29.15 -16.01 -18.43
CA LEU A 81 30.45 -15.40 -18.16
C LEU A 81 31.06 -15.88 -16.83
N LEU A 82 30.24 -16.06 -15.80
CA LEU A 82 30.69 -16.43 -14.47
C LEU A 82 30.92 -17.94 -14.30
N GLU A 83 30.27 -18.79 -15.08
CA GLU A 83 30.33 -20.25 -14.96
C GLU A 83 31.77 -20.80 -15.00
N PRO A 84 32.63 -20.40 -15.96
CA PRO A 84 34.02 -20.87 -16.00
C PRO A 84 34.84 -20.45 -14.78
N ALA A 85 34.56 -19.26 -14.22
CA ALA A 85 35.24 -18.79 -13.02
C ALA A 85 34.82 -19.59 -11.78
N ARG A 86 33.54 -20.00 -11.70
CA ARG A 86 33.03 -20.86 -10.63
C ARG A 86 33.63 -22.25 -10.70
N GLU A 87 33.72 -22.84 -11.89
CA GLU A 87 34.34 -24.14 -12.07
C GLU A 87 35.80 -24.12 -11.61
N LYS A 88 36.57 -23.10 -12.01
CA LYS A 88 37.96 -22.90 -11.57
C LYS A 88 38.07 -22.76 -10.05
N LEU A 89 37.21 -21.95 -9.43
CA LEU A 89 37.18 -21.80 -7.98
C LEU A 89 36.84 -23.13 -7.29
N SER A 90 35.86 -23.88 -7.80
CA SER A 90 35.51 -25.19 -7.25
C SER A 90 36.70 -26.16 -7.28
N GLY A 91 37.48 -26.15 -8.38
CA GLY A 91 38.70 -26.93 -8.52
C GLY A 91 39.79 -26.55 -7.50
N LEU A 92 40.03 -25.25 -7.29
CA LEU A 92 40.96 -24.75 -6.28
C LEU A 92 40.56 -25.18 -4.86
N PHE A 93 39.28 -25.04 -4.51
CA PHE A 93 38.78 -25.47 -3.20
C PHE A 93 38.98 -26.98 -3.01
N ARG A 94 38.70 -27.80 -4.03
CA ARG A 94 38.93 -29.24 -3.99
C ARG A 94 40.40 -29.60 -3.77
N MET A 95 41.33 -28.92 -4.45
CA MET A 95 42.77 -29.13 -4.26
C MET A 95 43.25 -28.77 -2.85
N LEU A 96 42.63 -27.76 -2.23
CA LEU A 96 42.90 -27.37 -0.85
C LEU A 96 42.18 -28.24 0.20
N GLY A 97 41.47 -29.29 -0.22
CA GLY A 97 40.68 -30.14 0.67
C GLY A 97 39.46 -29.45 1.28
N MET A 98 39.02 -28.33 0.69
CA MET A 98 37.89 -27.53 1.15
C MET A 98 36.63 -27.77 0.31
N LYS A 99 35.46 -27.54 0.91
CA LYS A 99 34.17 -27.54 0.19
C LYS A 99 33.88 -26.15 -0.38
N TYR A 100 33.62 -26.09 -1.68
CA TYR A 100 33.07 -24.90 -2.32
C TYR A 100 31.55 -24.88 -2.16
N THR A 101 31.01 -23.80 -1.60
CA THR A 101 29.55 -23.61 -1.44
C THR A 101 29.10 -22.58 -2.47
N ASP A 102 28.37 -23.02 -3.49
CA ASP A 102 27.74 -22.08 -4.41
C ASP A 102 26.45 -21.54 -3.80
N HIS A 103 26.34 -20.22 -3.74
CA HIS A 103 25.18 -19.50 -3.21
C HIS A 103 24.37 -18.80 -4.31
N SER A 104 24.74 -18.95 -5.59
CA SER A 104 24.12 -18.18 -6.65
C SER A 104 22.67 -18.55 -6.94
N GLY A 105 22.29 -19.80 -6.67
CA GLY A 105 20.92 -20.29 -6.85
C GLY A 105 20.01 -20.01 -5.64
N MET A 106 20.54 -19.42 -4.56
CA MET A 106 19.79 -19.14 -3.35
C MET A 106 19.18 -17.74 -3.40
N ASN A 107 17.97 -17.59 -2.86
CA ASN A 107 17.44 -16.25 -2.60
C ASN A 107 18.33 -15.49 -1.60
N CYS A 108 18.19 -14.17 -1.56
CA CYS A 108 19.06 -13.31 -0.75
C CYS A 108 19.05 -13.64 0.75
N MET A 109 17.91 -14.05 1.29
CA MET A 109 17.74 -14.38 2.70
C MET A 109 18.40 -15.72 3.06
N ASP A 110 18.24 -16.73 2.22
CA ASP A 110 18.88 -18.05 2.41
C ASP A 110 20.38 -17.97 2.23
N ARG A 111 20.85 -17.18 1.26
CA ARG A 111 22.27 -16.86 1.11
C ARG A 111 22.83 -16.19 2.36
N ALA A 112 22.15 -15.19 2.90
CA ALA A 112 22.58 -14.51 4.13
C ALA A 112 22.61 -15.47 5.34
N ARG A 113 21.59 -16.33 5.48
CA ARG A 113 21.54 -17.36 6.53
C ARG A 113 22.69 -18.36 6.42
N GLY A 114 22.95 -18.88 5.21
CA GLY A 114 24.04 -19.82 4.96
C GLY A 114 25.41 -19.23 5.29
N MET A 115 25.68 -18.02 4.80
CA MET A 115 26.93 -17.30 5.09
C MET A 115 27.11 -17.01 6.58
N ALA A 116 26.04 -16.62 7.27
CA ALA A 116 26.07 -16.38 8.72
C ALA A 116 26.36 -17.67 9.50
N ALA A 117 25.74 -18.79 9.14
CA ALA A 117 25.99 -20.09 9.76
C ALA A 117 27.42 -20.56 9.55
N GLN A 118 27.96 -20.41 8.33
CA GLN A 118 29.34 -20.75 8.03
C GLN A 118 30.33 -19.92 8.87
N ARG A 119 30.13 -18.60 8.96
CA ARG A 119 30.96 -17.72 9.80
C ARG A 119 30.88 -18.07 11.28
N ARG A 120 29.70 -18.45 11.80
CA ARG A 120 29.56 -18.89 13.19
C ARG A 120 30.42 -20.12 13.48
N ARG A 121 30.35 -21.14 12.60
CA ARG A 121 31.19 -22.34 12.72
C ARG A 121 32.69 -22.01 12.66
N GLN A 122 33.09 -21.14 11.73
CA GLN A 122 34.50 -20.71 11.64
C GLN A 122 34.95 -19.96 12.90
N ASN A 123 34.11 -19.10 13.46
CA ASN A 123 34.40 -18.39 14.70
C ASN A 123 34.47 -19.33 15.92
N GLU A 124 33.63 -20.37 15.97
CA GLU A 124 33.67 -21.40 17.02
C GLU A 124 34.96 -22.23 16.95
N LEU A 125 35.49 -22.49 15.75
CA LEU A 125 36.76 -23.18 15.56
C LEU A 125 37.97 -22.27 15.84
N ALA A 126 37.86 -20.97 15.56
CA ALA A 126 38.95 -20.02 15.70
C ALA A 126 39.08 -19.42 17.11
N CYS A 127 38.01 -19.38 17.91
CA CYS A 127 38.02 -18.83 19.26
C CYS A 127 37.80 -19.95 20.30
N PRO A 128 38.54 -19.95 21.43
CA PRO A 128 38.22 -20.85 22.54
C PRO A 128 36.81 -20.54 23.11
N PRO A 129 36.11 -21.54 23.70
CA PRO A 129 34.76 -21.36 24.21
C PRO A 129 34.71 -20.20 25.20
N ARG A 130 33.85 -19.22 24.92
CA ARG A 130 33.65 -18.08 25.82
C ARG A 130 33.14 -18.59 27.17
N PRO A 131 33.71 -18.15 28.30
CA PRO A 131 33.22 -18.52 29.62
C PRO A 131 31.73 -18.20 29.72
N GLN A 132 30.93 -19.16 30.21
CA GLN A 132 29.50 -18.97 30.42
C GLN A 132 29.28 -17.66 31.20
N ARG A 133 28.57 -16.72 30.57
CA ARG A 133 28.15 -15.48 31.24
C ARG A 133 27.28 -15.90 32.43
N LYS A 134 27.83 -15.77 33.64
CA LYS A 134 27.08 -15.95 34.88
C LYS A 134 25.81 -15.10 34.77
N THR A 135 24.66 -15.77 34.81
CA THR A 135 23.35 -15.13 34.81
C THR A 135 23.30 -14.15 35.97
N LYS A 136 23.28 -12.84 35.68
CA LYS A 136 23.12 -11.83 36.71
C LYS A 136 21.74 -12.05 37.33
N LYS A 137 21.73 -12.47 38.60
CA LYS A 137 20.53 -12.62 39.43
C LYS A 137 19.74 -11.32 39.34
N LYS A 138 18.51 -11.36 38.79
CA LYS A 138 17.63 -10.18 38.71
C LYS A 138 17.44 -9.64 40.12
N ARG A 139 17.78 -8.38 40.34
CA ARG A 139 17.57 -7.67 41.60
C ARG A 139 16.06 -7.44 41.75
N ALA A 140 15.47 -7.97 42.82
CA ALA A 140 14.06 -7.74 43.13
C ALA A 140 13.79 -6.24 43.36
N PRO A 141 12.65 -5.69 42.89
CA PRO A 141 12.29 -4.30 43.14
C PRO A 141 12.09 -4.07 44.65
N LYS A 142 12.73 -3.03 45.21
CA LYS A 142 12.46 -2.58 46.58
C LYS A 142 11.12 -1.84 46.60
N THR A 143 10.10 -2.44 47.20
CA THR A 143 8.92 -1.73 47.70
C THR A 143 9.28 -1.05 49.01
N THR A 144 9.24 0.28 49.05
CA THR A 144 9.33 1.06 50.29
C THR A 144 7.91 1.29 50.80
N PRO A 145 7.56 0.91 52.04
CA PRO A 145 6.27 1.27 52.63
C PRO A 145 6.31 2.75 53.05
N ALA A 146 5.33 3.52 52.56
CA ALA A 146 5.11 4.90 52.98
C ALA A 146 4.66 4.92 54.45
N LYS A 147 5.45 5.59 55.30
CA LYS A 147 5.02 5.94 56.66
C LYS A 147 4.04 7.10 56.58
N MET A 148 2.91 6.91 57.25
CA MET A 148 1.97 7.94 57.66
C MET A 148 2.65 8.91 58.62
N ASP A 149 2.45 10.20 58.42
CA ASP A 149 2.53 11.19 59.50
C ASP A 149 1.12 11.78 59.68
N GLN A 150 0.59 11.58 60.89
CA GLN A 150 -0.58 12.23 61.45
C GLN A 150 -0.17 13.60 62.02
N GLU A 151 -0.98 14.62 61.77
CA GLU A 151 -1.31 15.73 62.69
C GLU A 151 -2.39 16.56 61.96
N ALA A 152 -3.70 16.40 62.25
CA ALA A 152 -4.45 16.90 63.41
C ALA A 152 -4.44 18.44 63.52
N GLY A 153 -5.55 19.06 63.15
CA GLY A 153 -5.82 20.49 63.37
C GLY A 153 -7.19 20.89 62.80
N SER A 154 -8.20 20.88 63.66
CA SER A 154 -9.61 21.19 63.41
C SER A 154 -9.90 22.69 63.21
N GLU A 155 -11.08 22.94 62.60
CA GLU A 155 -12.01 24.09 62.69
C GLU A 155 -11.51 25.47 63.16
#